data_AF-A0A7Y4Z0J8-F1
#
_entry.id   AF-A0A7Y4Z0J8-F1
#
_cell.length_a   1.000
_cell.length_b   1.000
_cell.length_c   1.000
_cell.angle_alpha   90.00
_cell.angle_beta   90.00
_cell.angle_gamma   90.00
#
_symmetry.space_group_name_H-M   'P 1'
#
loop_
_entity.id
_entity.type
_entity.pdbx_description
1 polymer ?
#
loop_
_entity_poly.entity_id
_entity_poly.type
_entity_poly.pdbx_seq_one_letter_code
_entity_poly.pdbx_strand_id
1 'polypeptide(L)'
;MKNKKGYLAFFFLLAFTSIFAQNKAKTNWIQEKSAYTARWRVGLGVDIDEPSGVDVQFYRLSRICTGAFSITKKLSVGVYAGKEGYVMGSLIDKKNTDWKLGGTRYGLDIKFYFPLFLNPYIGIGAEGGTRNIKNTLDFYPDAIIRVGIEQKVLGVKLSSNSSLNATIFIDGKYNKCLTNSFSYILPCFGVRFHFL
;
A
#
# COMPACT_ATOMS: atom_id res chain seq x y z
N MET A 1 -15.77 22.24 12.14
CA MET A 1 -14.90 22.75 11.04
C MET A 1 -13.41 22.89 11.44
N LYS A 2 -12.82 21.98 12.24
CA LYS A 2 -11.54 22.26 12.91
C LYS A 2 -10.25 21.64 12.34
N ASN A 3 -10.27 20.88 11.23
CA ASN A 3 -9.03 20.26 10.70
C ASN A 3 -8.72 20.53 9.21
N LYS A 4 -9.44 21.44 8.54
CA LYS A 4 -9.22 21.69 7.09
C LYS A 4 -7.81 22.23 6.76
N LYS A 5 -7.19 23.00 7.67
CA LYS A 5 -5.84 23.57 7.46
C LYS A 5 -4.72 22.52 7.54
N GLY A 6 -4.87 21.51 8.41
CA GLY A 6 -3.90 20.42 8.54
C GLY A 6 -3.86 19.52 7.31
N TYR A 7 -5.03 19.16 6.76
CA TYR A 7 -5.10 18.40 5.51
C TYR A 7 -4.49 19.19 4.34
N LEU A 8 -4.77 20.49 4.25
CA LEU A 8 -4.21 21.32 3.18
C LEU A 8 -2.68 21.41 3.26
N ALA A 9 -2.12 21.57 4.46
CA ALA A 9 -0.67 21.59 4.69
C ALA A 9 -0.03 20.24 4.38
N PHE A 10 -0.67 19.13 4.74
CA PHE A 10 -0.23 17.78 4.39
C PHE A 10 -0.27 17.54 2.88
N PHE A 11 -1.35 17.95 2.19
CA PHE A 11 -1.44 17.90 0.73
C PHE A 11 -0.39 18.79 0.06
N PHE A 12 -0.11 19.99 0.59
CA PHE A 12 0.95 20.85 0.08
C PHE A 12 2.33 20.24 0.29
N LEU A 13 2.60 19.64 1.45
CA LEU A 13 3.85 18.93 1.74
C LEU A 13 4.04 17.74 0.79
N LEU A 14 2.99 16.95 0.57
CA LEU A 14 2.99 15.84 -0.40
C LEU A 14 3.18 16.34 -1.83
N ALA A 15 2.51 17.43 -2.23
CA ALA A 15 2.68 18.04 -3.54
C ALA A 15 4.10 18.58 -3.73
N PHE A 16 4.67 19.23 -2.72
CA PHE A 16 6.00 19.83 -2.82
C PHE A 16 7.11 18.77 -2.84
N THR A 17 7.02 17.76 -1.97
CA THR A 17 7.96 16.63 -1.95
C THR A 17 7.86 15.80 -3.22
N SER A 18 6.65 15.59 -3.77
CA SER A 18 6.48 14.89 -5.04
C SER A 18 7.04 15.68 -6.22
N ILE A 19 6.85 17.01 -6.29
CA ILE A 19 7.46 17.86 -7.33
C ILE A 19 8.99 17.81 -7.24
N PHE A 20 9.56 17.93 -6.04
CA PHE A 20 11.02 17.94 -5.86
C PHE A 20 11.66 16.58 -6.16
N ALA A 21 11.03 15.48 -5.72
CA ALA A 21 11.46 14.12 -6.02
C ALA A 21 11.34 13.76 -7.51
N GLN A 22 10.35 14.33 -8.20
CA GLN A 22 10.19 14.20 -9.66
C GLN A 22 11.20 15.05 -10.43
N ASN A 23 11.67 16.18 -9.88
CA ASN A 23 12.60 17.07 -10.57
C ASN A 23 14.05 16.54 -10.57
N LYS A 24 14.52 15.88 -9.49
CA LYS A 24 15.90 15.33 -9.45
C LYS A 24 16.07 14.00 -10.17
N ALA A 25 15.00 13.23 -10.35
CA ALA A 25 15.00 12.01 -11.16
C ALA A 25 13.95 12.18 -12.26
N LYS A 26 14.40 12.48 -13.50
CA LYS A 26 13.63 12.88 -14.70
C LYS A 26 12.38 12.06 -15.09
N THR A 27 11.93 11.08 -14.31
CA THR A 27 10.74 10.27 -14.56
C THR A 27 10.13 9.79 -13.25
N ASN A 28 8.81 9.98 -13.07
CA ASN A 28 8.02 9.10 -12.23
C ASN A 28 8.22 7.68 -12.81
N TRP A 29 8.83 6.75 -12.06
CA TRP A 29 9.23 5.45 -12.63
C TRP A 29 8.02 4.60 -13.06
N ILE A 30 6.83 4.90 -12.52
CA ILE A 30 5.53 4.38 -12.99
C ILE A 30 5.19 4.88 -14.41
N GLN A 31 5.85 5.94 -14.85
CA GLN A 31 5.70 6.59 -16.15
C GLN A 31 6.96 6.47 -17.04
N GLU A 32 7.95 5.64 -16.66
CA GLU A 32 9.11 5.42 -17.54
C GLU A 32 8.66 4.77 -18.86
N LYS A 33 8.78 5.56 -19.94
CA LYS A 33 8.24 5.27 -21.27
C LYS A 33 9.09 4.29 -22.09
N SER A 34 10.21 3.76 -21.57
CA SER A 34 11.16 2.94 -22.34
C SER A 34 10.91 1.43 -22.23
N ALA A 35 11.64 0.65 -23.04
CA ALA A 35 11.49 -0.78 -23.35
C ALA A 35 11.44 -1.79 -22.17
N TYR A 36 11.42 -1.31 -20.93
CA TYR A 36 11.46 -2.09 -19.69
C TYR A 36 10.09 -2.20 -18.99
N THR A 37 9.01 -1.83 -19.68
CA THR A 37 7.64 -1.91 -19.13
C THR A 37 7.25 -3.35 -18.78
N ALA A 38 7.70 -4.36 -19.53
CA ALA A 38 7.28 -5.75 -19.32
C ALA A 38 7.97 -6.53 -18.19
N ARG A 39 8.96 -5.97 -17.48
CA ARG A 39 9.70 -6.68 -16.43
C ARG A 39 8.95 -6.67 -15.10
N TRP A 40 9.00 -7.79 -14.39
CA TRP A 40 8.60 -7.85 -12.99
C TRP A 40 9.63 -7.10 -12.14
N ARG A 41 9.13 -6.33 -11.19
CA ARG A 41 9.89 -5.50 -10.26
C ARG A 41 9.49 -5.86 -8.84
N VAL A 42 10.40 -5.64 -7.90
CA VAL A 42 10.21 -5.97 -6.49
C VAL A 42 10.35 -4.71 -5.64
N GLY A 43 9.36 -4.49 -4.79
CA GLY A 43 9.39 -3.50 -3.72
C GLY A 43 9.37 -4.19 -2.36
N LEU A 44 10.18 -3.70 -1.43
CA LEU A 44 10.20 -4.11 -0.03
C LEU A 44 9.68 -2.95 0.81
N GLY A 45 8.70 -3.19 1.67
CA GLY A 45 8.08 -2.14 2.46
C GLY A 45 7.86 -2.50 3.91
N VAL A 46 7.61 -1.44 4.68
CA VAL A 46 7.26 -1.49 6.10
C VAL A 46 5.90 -0.84 6.24
N ASP A 47 4.94 -1.61 6.72
CA ASP A 47 3.61 -1.18 7.12
C ASP A 47 3.67 -0.70 8.57
N ILE A 48 3.33 0.55 8.83
CA ILE A 48 3.40 1.13 10.18
C ILE A 48 2.09 0.91 10.94
N ASP A 49 0.95 0.98 10.24
CA ASP A 49 -0.38 0.87 10.85
C ASP A 49 -0.91 -0.56 10.90
N GLU A 50 -1.85 -0.95 10.01
CA GLU A 50 -2.64 -2.17 10.19
C GLU A 50 -2.54 -3.17 9.02
N PRO A 51 -2.00 -4.39 9.23
CA PRO A 51 -1.18 -4.79 10.37
C PRO A 51 0.18 -4.07 10.34
N SER A 52 0.79 -3.88 11.51
CA SER A 52 2.14 -3.31 11.57
C SER A 52 3.14 -4.40 11.23
N GLY A 53 3.97 -4.21 10.22
CA GLY A 53 4.82 -5.27 9.71
C GLY A 53 5.57 -4.93 8.44
N VAL A 54 5.76 -5.95 7.60
CA VAL A 54 6.53 -5.86 6.37
C VAL A 54 5.73 -6.36 5.18
N ASP A 55 5.97 -5.76 4.02
CA ASP A 55 5.36 -6.16 2.76
C ASP A 55 6.39 -6.33 1.64
N VAL A 56 6.10 -7.26 0.74
CA VAL A 56 6.81 -7.46 -0.52
C VAL A 56 5.82 -7.28 -1.65
N GLN A 57 6.11 -6.35 -2.55
CA GLN A 57 5.28 -6.05 -3.71
C GLN A 57 5.99 -6.49 -4.99
N PHE A 58 5.41 -7.45 -5.69
CA PHE A 58 5.77 -7.78 -7.06
C PHE A 58 4.87 -7.01 -8.01
N TYR A 59 5.42 -6.30 -8.98
CA TYR A 59 4.60 -5.56 -9.91
C TYR A 59 5.17 -5.50 -11.31
N ARG A 60 4.27 -5.27 -12.27
CA ARG A 60 4.60 -5.12 -13.67
C ARG A 60 3.88 -3.90 -14.23
N LEU A 61 4.55 -3.19 -15.13
CA LEU A 61 3.93 -2.13 -15.91
C LEU A 61 3.40 -2.72 -17.23
N SER A 62 2.23 -2.30 -17.67
CA SER A 62 1.72 -2.64 -18.99
C SER A 62 1.29 -1.38 -19.69
N ARG A 63 1.52 -1.31 -20.99
CA ARG A 63 1.12 -0.16 -21.81
C ARG A 63 -0.05 -0.59 -22.68
N ILE A 64 -1.14 0.16 -22.61
CA ILE A 64 -2.23 0.07 -23.59
C ILE A 64 -2.07 1.28 -24.50
N CYS A 65 -1.78 1.01 -25.78
CA CYS A 65 -1.71 2.02 -26.82
C CYS A 65 -3.06 2.05 -27.54
N THR A 66 -3.76 3.18 -27.49
CA THR A 66 -4.83 3.51 -28.44
C THR A 66 -4.24 4.46 -29.48
N GLY A 67 -4.85 4.59 -30.66
CA GLY A 67 -4.34 5.44 -31.75
C GLY A 67 -4.14 6.92 -31.39
N ALA A 68 -4.72 7.39 -30.27
CA ALA A 68 -4.66 8.78 -29.82
C ALA A 68 -3.85 9.00 -28.53
N PHE A 69 -3.67 7.97 -27.68
CA PHE A 69 -2.95 8.10 -26.42
C PHE A 69 -2.44 6.76 -25.89
N SER A 70 -1.46 6.78 -24.98
CA SER A 70 -1.00 5.57 -24.31
C SER A 70 -1.18 5.67 -22.81
N ILE A 71 -1.86 4.68 -22.22
CA ILE A 71 -2.07 4.56 -20.78
C ILE A 71 -1.15 3.47 -20.23
N THR A 72 -0.34 3.81 -19.22
CA THR A 72 0.49 2.84 -18.51
C THR A 72 -0.27 2.34 -17.29
N LYS A 73 -0.60 1.05 -17.22
CA LYS A 73 -1.22 0.42 -16.06
C LYS A 73 -0.15 -0.26 -15.20
N LYS A 74 -0.28 -0.16 -13.87
CA LYS A 74 0.53 -0.96 -12.93
C LYS A 74 -0.39 -1.98 -12.26
N LEU A 75 -0.04 -3.25 -12.39
CA LEU A 75 -0.63 -4.35 -11.64
C LEU A 75 0.42 -4.82 -10.63
N SER A 76 0.03 -4.96 -9.37
CA SER A 76 0.91 -5.54 -8.35
C SER A 76 0.25 -6.66 -7.58
N VAL A 77 1.05 -7.62 -7.16
CA VAL A 77 0.75 -8.63 -6.17
C VAL A 77 1.58 -8.31 -4.93
N GLY A 78 0.91 -8.06 -3.81
CA GLY A 78 1.53 -7.84 -2.50
C GLY A 78 1.43 -9.09 -1.64
N VAL A 79 2.49 -9.38 -0.89
CA VAL A 79 2.49 -10.33 0.22
C VAL A 79 2.93 -9.57 1.46
N TYR A 80 2.21 -9.69 2.57
CA TYR A 80 2.56 -8.99 3.80
C TYR A 80 2.43 -9.89 5.03
N ALA A 81 3.15 -9.53 6.08
CA ALA A 81 3.12 -10.19 7.38
C ALA A 81 3.29 -9.15 8.50
N GLY A 82 2.46 -9.21 9.54
CA GLY A 82 2.51 -8.22 10.61
C GLY A 82 1.68 -8.58 11.84
N LYS A 83 1.66 -7.66 12.81
CA LYS A 83 0.89 -7.75 14.04
C LYS A 83 -0.42 -6.96 13.91
N GLU A 84 -1.54 -7.60 14.25
CA GLU A 84 -2.85 -6.94 14.24
C GLU A 84 -2.98 -6.00 15.43
N GLY A 85 -3.46 -4.78 15.17
CA GLY A 85 -3.85 -3.82 16.20
C GLY A 85 -2.69 -3.22 17.00
N TYR A 86 -1.43 -3.41 16.59
CA TYR A 86 -0.28 -2.90 17.34
C TYR A 86 -0.31 -1.37 17.49
N VAL A 87 -0.65 -0.65 16.42
CA VAL A 87 -0.86 0.81 16.47
C VAL A 87 -2.34 1.17 16.64
N MET A 88 -3.23 0.51 15.90
CA MET A 88 -4.64 0.89 15.78
C MET A 88 -5.60 0.03 16.61
N GLY A 89 -5.10 -0.73 17.60
CA GLY A 89 -5.88 -1.69 18.37
C GLY A 89 -7.09 -1.08 19.09
N SER A 90 -6.97 0.17 19.58
CA SER A 90 -8.10 0.87 20.21
C SER A 90 -9.28 1.13 19.26
N LEU A 91 -9.03 1.21 17.94
CA LEU A 91 -10.08 1.37 16.94
C LEU A 91 -10.72 0.01 16.57
N ILE A 92 -9.93 -1.07 16.62
CA ILE A 92 -10.43 -2.43 16.41
C ILE A 92 -11.37 -2.84 17.56
N ASP A 93 -10.91 -2.63 18.79
CA ASP A 93 -11.62 -2.96 20.03
C ASP A 93 -12.98 -2.26 20.13
N LYS A 94 -13.04 -0.96 19.79
CA LYS A 94 -14.29 -0.18 19.75
C LYS A 94 -15.38 -0.79 18.88
N LYS A 95 -15.00 -1.48 17.80
CA LYS A 95 -15.94 -2.12 16.87
C LYS A 95 -16.14 -3.61 17.18
N ASN A 96 -15.20 -4.23 17.87
CA ASN A 96 -15.16 -5.66 18.14
C ASN A 96 -14.74 -5.88 19.60
N THR A 97 -15.66 -5.73 20.55
CA THR A 97 -15.39 -5.74 22.00
C THR A 97 -14.81 -7.05 22.54
N ASP A 98 -14.99 -8.14 21.81
CA ASP A 98 -14.45 -9.45 22.14
C ASP A 98 -12.99 -9.62 21.68
N TRP A 99 -12.48 -8.69 20.87
CA TRP A 99 -11.12 -8.72 20.35
C TRP A 99 -10.12 -8.27 21.39
N LYS A 100 -8.92 -8.84 21.35
CA LYS A 100 -7.80 -8.40 22.16
C LYS A 100 -6.57 -8.22 21.31
N LEU A 101 -5.72 -7.29 21.72
CA LEU A 101 -4.42 -7.06 21.11
C LEU A 101 -3.63 -8.37 21.06
N GLY A 102 -3.11 -8.68 19.88
CA GLY A 102 -2.28 -9.86 19.65
C GLY A 102 -2.74 -10.65 18.44
N GLY A 103 -1.86 -11.55 18.01
CA GLY A 103 -2.00 -12.29 16.76
C GLY A 103 -1.01 -11.83 15.70
N THR A 104 -0.73 -12.73 14.77
CA THR A 104 0.09 -12.44 13.59
C THR A 104 -0.77 -12.66 12.37
N ARG A 105 -0.76 -11.70 11.45
CA ARG A 105 -1.55 -11.70 10.23
C ARG A 105 -0.62 -11.77 9.04
N TYR A 106 -1.02 -12.54 8.04
CA TYR A 106 -0.33 -12.69 6.76
C TYR A 106 -1.36 -12.50 5.66
N GLY A 107 -1.00 -11.87 4.56
CA GLY A 107 -1.97 -11.71 3.49
C GLY A 107 -1.34 -11.58 2.13
N LEU A 108 -2.20 -11.76 1.14
CA LEU A 108 -1.91 -11.63 -0.27
C LEU A 108 -2.95 -10.70 -0.89
N ASP A 109 -2.50 -9.67 -1.59
CA ASP A 109 -3.37 -8.73 -2.30
C ASP A 109 -2.95 -8.52 -3.74
N ILE A 110 -3.93 -8.22 -4.58
CA ILE A 110 -3.74 -7.74 -5.94
C ILE A 110 -4.19 -6.29 -5.96
N LYS A 111 -3.33 -5.37 -6.39
CA LYS A 111 -3.62 -3.93 -6.51
C LYS A 111 -3.52 -3.49 -7.97
N PHE A 112 -4.53 -2.74 -8.39
CA PHE A 112 -4.67 -2.11 -9.69
C PHE A 112 -4.47 -0.61 -9.54
N TYR A 113 -3.42 -0.08 -10.14
CA TYR A 113 -3.07 1.33 -10.07
C TYR A 113 -3.55 2.07 -11.31
N PHE A 114 -4.10 3.26 -11.08
CA PHE A 114 -4.47 4.20 -12.11
C PHE A 114 -3.33 5.21 -12.32
N PRO A 115 -2.92 5.48 -13.58
CA PRO A 115 -1.80 6.38 -13.88
C PRO A 115 -2.21 7.85 -13.81
N LEU A 116 -2.71 8.27 -12.66
CA LEU A 116 -3.07 9.64 -12.33
C LEU A 116 -2.06 10.21 -11.32
N PHE A 117 -2.11 11.53 -11.11
CA PHE A 117 -1.34 12.18 -10.05
C PHE A 117 -1.62 11.48 -8.70
N LEU A 118 -0.57 11.24 -7.89
CA LEU A 118 -0.58 10.45 -6.64
C LEU A 118 -0.72 8.91 -6.79
N ASN A 119 -0.76 8.37 -8.02
CA ASN A 119 -0.91 6.94 -8.34
C ASN A 119 -1.97 6.24 -7.45
N PRO A 120 -3.25 6.64 -7.55
CA PRO A 120 -4.31 5.97 -6.82
C PRO A 120 -4.45 4.51 -7.25
N TYR A 121 -4.92 3.67 -6.34
CA TYR A 121 -5.12 2.26 -6.58
C TYR A 121 -6.32 1.70 -5.84
N ILE A 122 -6.86 0.61 -6.37
CA ILE A 122 -7.80 -0.28 -5.69
C ILE A 122 -7.15 -1.65 -5.55
N GLY A 123 -7.45 -2.37 -4.48
CA GLY A 123 -6.92 -3.70 -4.25
C GLY A 123 -7.94 -4.63 -3.62
N ILE A 124 -7.77 -5.91 -3.90
CA ILE A 124 -8.54 -7.00 -3.30
C ILE A 124 -7.58 -8.11 -2.90
N GLY A 125 -7.95 -8.92 -1.91
CA GLY A 125 -7.08 -10.00 -1.47
C GLY A 125 -7.68 -10.84 -0.37
N ALA A 126 -6.81 -11.66 0.22
CA ALA A 126 -7.11 -12.47 1.38
C ALA A 126 -6.04 -12.23 2.46
N GLU A 127 -6.46 -12.36 3.70
CA GLU A 127 -5.59 -12.35 4.87
C GLU A 127 -5.93 -13.56 5.74
N GLY A 128 -4.94 -14.12 6.42
CA GLY A 128 -5.12 -15.18 7.38
C GLY A 128 -4.06 -15.10 8.46
N GLY A 129 -4.32 -15.70 9.60
CA GLY A 129 -3.37 -15.71 10.70
C GLY A 129 -4.07 -15.86 12.03
N THR A 130 -3.30 -15.71 13.10
CA THR A 130 -3.85 -15.80 14.45
C THR A 130 -4.49 -14.48 14.86
N ARG A 131 -5.61 -14.56 15.59
CA ARG A 131 -6.30 -13.42 16.20
C ARG A 131 -6.87 -13.84 17.54
N ASN A 132 -6.80 -12.94 18.52
CA ASN A 132 -7.33 -13.20 19.86
C ASN A 132 -8.78 -12.69 19.95
N ILE A 133 -9.74 -13.62 20.02
CA ILE A 133 -11.17 -13.32 20.20
C ILE A 133 -11.67 -14.09 21.42
N LYS A 134 -12.30 -13.40 22.38
CA LYS A 134 -12.80 -13.98 23.65
C LYS A 134 -11.73 -14.73 24.45
N ASN A 135 -10.48 -14.24 24.43
CA ASN A 135 -9.30 -14.90 25.01
C ASN A 135 -8.84 -16.19 24.31
N THR A 136 -9.38 -16.52 23.15
CA THR A 136 -8.94 -17.65 22.35
C THR A 136 -8.10 -17.14 21.18
N LEU A 137 -6.89 -17.69 21.05
CA LEU A 137 -5.97 -17.38 19.95
C LEU A 137 -6.09 -18.44 18.86
N ASP A 138 -6.96 -18.20 17.89
CA ASP A 138 -7.24 -19.12 16.79
C ASP A 138 -6.88 -18.52 15.44
N PHE A 139 -6.88 -19.37 14.40
CA PHE A 139 -6.70 -18.94 13.02
C PHE A 139 -8.00 -18.39 12.43
N TYR A 140 -7.95 -17.20 11.84
CA TYR A 140 -9.09 -16.54 11.20
C TYR A 140 -8.76 -16.06 9.79
N PRO A 141 -9.44 -16.58 8.75
CA PRO A 141 -9.31 -16.06 7.39
C PRO A 141 -10.23 -14.86 7.17
N ASP A 142 -9.73 -13.87 6.44
CA ASP A 142 -10.42 -12.62 6.11
C ASP A 142 -10.34 -12.36 4.60
N ALA A 143 -11.40 -11.77 4.06
CA ALA A 143 -11.34 -11.07 2.77
C ALA A 143 -10.95 -9.62 3.00
N ILE A 144 -10.14 -9.07 2.08
CA ILE A 144 -9.65 -7.69 2.16
C ILE A 144 -9.97 -6.88 0.91
N ILE A 145 -10.30 -5.61 1.12
CA ILE A 145 -10.41 -4.58 0.08
C ILE A 145 -9.56 -3.40 0.50
N ARG A 146 -8.81 -2.82 -0.45
CA ARG A 146 -7.95 -1.66 -0.24
C ARG A 146 -8.26 -0.57 -1.24
N VAL A 147 -8.22 0.67 -0.79
CA VAL A 147 -8.26 1.85 -1.67
C VAL A 147 -7.24 2.84 -1.16
N GLY A 148 -6.31 3.26 -2.01
CA GLY A 148 -5.21 4.11 -1.55
C GLY A 148 -4.50 4.86 -2.65
N ILE A 149 -3.41 5.50 -2.24
CA ILE A 149 -2.48 6.24 -3.10
C ILE A 149 -1.05 5.83 -2.75
N GLU A 150 -0.15 5.87 -3.74
CA GLU A 150 1.26 5.61 -3.54
C GLU A 150 2.09 6.67 -4.28
N GLN A 151 2.98 7.36 -3.58
CA GLN A 151 3.74 8.45 -4.15
C GLN A 151 5.24 8.23 -3.96
N LYS A 152 6.00 8.36 -5.06
CA LYS A 152 7.46 8.44 -5.01
C LYS A 152 7.89 9.70 -4.25
N VAL A 153 8.75 9.51 -3.26
CA VAL A 153 9.35 10.58 -2.44
C VAL A 153 10.86 10.68 -2.63
N LEU A 154 11.52 9.62 -3.10
CA LEU A 154 12.96 9.62 -3.38
C LEU A 154 13.29 8.69 -4.55
N GLY A 155 14.34 9.05 -5.31
CA GLY A 155 14.94 8.18 -6.32
C GLY A 155 16.43 8.46 -6.43
N VAL A 156 17.24 7.42 -6.30
CA VAL A 156 18.71 7.47 -6.40
C VAL A 156 19.14 6.50 -7.50
N LYS A 157 19.90 6.98 -8.48
CA LYS A 157 20.54 6.09 -9.46
C LYS A 157 21.71 5.39 -8.79
N LEU A 158 21.74 4.06 -8.85
CA LEU A 158 22.84 3.25 -8.31
C LEU A 158 23.86 2.94 -9.41
N SER A 159 23.43 2.81 -10.67
CA SER A 159 24.31 2.66 -11.83
C SER A 159 23.65 3.22 -13.10
N SER A 160 24.25 2.97 -14.27
CA SER A 160 23.63 3.27 -15.57
C SER A 160 22.32 2.54 -15.81
N ASN A 161 22.15 1.37 -15.19
CA ASN A 161 21.02 0.46 -15.42
C ASN A 161 20.22 0.16 -14.15
N SER A 162 20.56 0.77 -13.01
CA SER A 162 19.87 0.49 -11.75
C SER A 162 19.53 1.74 -10.95
N SER A 163 18.42 1.68 -10.22
CA SER A 163 17.98 2.73 -9.32
C SER A 163 17.25 2.18 -8.11
N LEU A 164 17.41 2.88 -6.99
CA LEU A 164 16.63 2.69 -5.79
C LEU A 164 15.59 3.82 -5.69
N ASN A 165 14.32 3.47 -5.54
CA ASN A 165 13.26 4.44 -5.35
C ASN A 165 12.55 4.19 -4.03
N ALA A 166 12.21 5.25 -3.29
CA ALA A 166 11.35 5.16 -2.12
C ALA A 166 9.99 5.77 -2.43
N THR A 167 8.94 5.07 -2.03
CA THR A 167 7.55 5.53 -2.07
C THR A 167 6.98 5.56 -0.66
N ILE A 168 6.04 6.46 -0.44
CA ILE A 168 5.10 6.39 0.68
C ILE A 168 3.75 5.94 0.13
N PHE A 169 3.00 5.17 0.90
CA PHE A 169 1.63 4.83 0.58
C PHE A 169 0.73 5.10 1.77
N ILE A 170 -0.53 5.40 1.45
CA ILE A 170 -1.62 5.47 2.40
C ILE A 170 -2.84 4.83 1.75
N ASP A 171 -3.49 3.91 2.45
CA ASP A 171 -4.70 3.26 2.00
C ASP A 171 -5.71 3.05 3.13
N GLY A 172 -6.99 3.04 2.79
CA GLY A 172 -8.03 2.49 3.64
C GLY A 172 -8.16 1.01 3.34
N LYS A 173 -7.97 0.18 4.36
CA LYS A 173 -8.10 -1.27 4.29
C LYS A 173 -9.34 -1.72 5.04
N TYR A 174 -10.23 -2.38 4.34
CA TYR A 174 -11.37 -3.08 4.93
C TYR A 174 -11.05 -4.56 5.07
N ASN A 175 -11.15 -5.08 6.29
CA ASN A 175 -11.03 -6.50 6.62
C ASN A 175 -12.40 -7.03 7.06
N LYS A 176 -12.80 -8.16 6.48
CA LYS A 176 -13.97 -8.93 6.90
C LYS A 176 -13.57 -10.37 7.13
N CYS A 177 -13.72 -10.83 8.38
CA CYS A 177 -13.54 -12.23 8.70
C CYS A 177 -14.61 -13.08 8.02
N LEU A 178 -14.18 -14.22 7.47
CA LEU A 178 -15.03 -15.15 6.72
C LEU A 178 -15.73 -16.16 7.64
N THR A 179 -15.22 -16.36 8.85
CA THR A 179 -15.73 -17.37 9.79
C THR A 179 -16.52 -16.78 10.96
N ASN A 180 -16.55 -15.46 11.11
CA ASN A 180 -17.33 -14.79 12.16
C ASN A 180 -17.78 -13.37 11.77
N SER A 181 -18.44 -12.66 12.68
CA SER A 181 -18.94 -11.30 12.44
C SER A 181 -17.86 -10.21 12.46
N PHE A 182 -16.61 -10.53 12.84
CA PHE A 182 -15.51 -9.57 13.00
C PHE A 182 -15.21 -8.83 11.70
N SER A 183 -15.05 -7.51 11.79
CA SER A 183 -14.64 -6.67 10.67
C SER A 183 -14.13 -5.30 11.13
N TYR A 184 -13.27 -4.68 10.33
CA TYR A 184 -12.88 -3.28 10.54
C TYR A 184 -12.51 -2.60 9.23
N ILE A 185 -12.56 -1.27 9.23
CA ILE A 185 -11.92 -0.44 8.20
C ILE A 185 -10.91 0.44 8.92
N LEU A 186 -9.65 0.35 8.52
CA LEU A 186 -8.56 1.10 9.14
C LEU A 186 -7.65 1.71 8.09
N PRO A 187 -7.05 2.87 8.37
CA PRO A 187 -5.96 3.36 7.55
C PRO A 187 -4.75 2.43 7.68
N CYS A 188 -4.02 2.32 6.59
CA CYS A 188 -2.69 1.74 6.49
C CYS A 188 -1.79 2.82 5.91
N PHE A 189 -0.61 3.00 6.49
CA PHE A 189 0.45 3.77 5.84
C PHE A 189 1.78 3.06 6.01
N GLY A 190 2.68 3.35 5.07
CA GLY A 190 4.00 2.77 5.08
C GLY A 190 4.92 3.36 4.05
N VAL A 191 6.14 2.84 4.05
CA VAL A 191 7.20 3.20 3.11
C VAL A 191 7.59 1.96 2.35
N ARG A 192 7.83 2.09 1.04
CA ARG A 192 8.29 1.00 0.19
C ARG A 192 9.50 1.40 -0.64
N PHE A 193 10.49 0.53 -0.68
CA PHE A 193 11.74 0.66 -1.42
C PHE A 193 11.70 -0.26 -2.64
N HIS A 194 11.86 0.31 -3.82
CA HIS A 194 11.78 -0.38 -5.10
C HIS A 194 13.17 -0.42 -5.73
N PHE A 195 13.66 -1.64 -5.98
CA PHE A 195 14.92 -1.88 -6.70
C PHE A 195 14.58 -2.10 -8.17
N LEU A 196 15.09 -1.21 -9.03
CA LEU A 196 14.84 -1.17 -10.47
C LEU A 196 16.13 -1.30 -11.27
#